data_AF-A0A656DDL3-F1
#
_entry.id   AF-A0A656DDL3-F1
#
_cell.length_a   1.000
_cell.length_b   1.000
_cell.length_c   1.000
_cell.angle_alpha   90.00
_cell.angle_beta   90.00
_cell.angle_gamma   90.00
#
_symmetry.space_group_name_H-M   'P 1'
#
loop_
_entity.id
_entity.type
_entity.pdbx_description
1 polymer ?
#
loop_
_entity_poly.entity_id
_entity_poly.type
_entity_poly.pdbx_seq_one_letter_code
_entity_poly.pdbx_strand_id
1 'polypeptide(L)'
;RKIFLFFVCMNFSFAQSQTNFEIIDSLINSIADEISTYIKSEKIKIESNLQDKLVENRILSSLLKNFSLFFDDIPDDASVVRLDAFSSKINYIPQSKGLFKGLTIRRNIEVNLYCSAVENGKVLFSRDFKREYFDYIKPDEIQDLEDENFKFTHGKFVRENPILDKIIEGLIIASSIGIAIYLLFAVRK
;
A
#
# COMPACT_ATOMS: atom_id res chain seq x y z
N ARG A 1 20.79 -25.64 -54.33
CA ARG A 1 20.05 -24.47 -53.81
C ARG A 1 19.50 -24.84 -52.43
N LYS A 2 20.22 -24.51 -51.34
CA LYS A 2 19.85 -24.88 -49.97
C LYS A 2 19.13 -23.69 -49.33
N ILE A 3 17.87 -23.87 -48.94
CA ILE A 3 17.10 -22.88 -48.20
C ILE A 3 17.39 -23.12 -46.71
N PHE A 4 18.01 -22.14 -46.06
CA PHE A 4 18.21 -22.13 -44.62
C PHE A 4 17.00 -21.43 -44.00
N LEU A 5 16.16 -22.19 -43.29
CA LEU A 5 15.02 -21.67 -42.54
C LEU A 5 15.55 -21.21 -41.17
N PHE A 6 15.65 -19.89 -41.00
CA PHE A 6 16.02 -19.26 -39.73
C PHE A 6 14.77 -19.14 -38.86
N PHE A 7 14.62 -20.02 -37.86
CA PHE A 7 13.59 -19.92 -36.85
C PHE A 7 14.02 -18.87 -35.81
N VAL A 8 13.39 -17.69 -35.86
CA VAL A 8 13.52 -16.67 -34.81
C VAL A 8 12.63 -17.10 -33.64
N CYS A 9 13.23 -17.61 -32.58
CA CYS A 9 12.55 -17.75 -31.29
C CYS A 9 12.30 -16.35 -30.72
N MET A 10 11.09 -15.81 -30.90
CA MET A 10 10.61 -14.68 -30.11
C MET A 10 10.53 -15.12 -28.64
N ASN A 11 11.50 -14.72 -27.83
CA ASN A 11 11.36 -14.78 -26.39
C ASN A 11 10.32 -13.74 -25.97
N PHE A 12 9.05 -14.16 -25.87
CA PHE A 12 8.04 -13.42 -25.13
C PHE A 12 8.42 -13.46 -23.65
N SER A 13 9.20 -12.47 -23.20
CA SER A 13 9.36 -12.21 -21.78
C SER A 13 8.02 -11.66 -21.29
N PHE A 14 7.17 -12.51 -20.74
CA PHE A 14 6.03 -12.06 -19.95
C PHE A 14 6.61 -11.37 -18.72
N ALA A 15 6.49 -10.05 -18.65
CA ALA A 15 6.92 -9.29 -17.48
C ALA A 15 6.14 -9.80 -16.26
N GLN A 16 6.86 -10.31 -15.26
CA GLN A 16 6.29 -10.75 -14.00
C GLN A 16 5.71 -9.54 -13.25
N SER A 17 4.50 -9.66 -12.74
CA SER A 17 3.85 -8.63 -11.91
C SER A 17 4.68 -8.38 -10.65
N GLN A 18 4.94 -7.12 -10.32
CA GLN A 18 5.69 -6.75 -9.11
C GLN A 18 4.92 -7.17 -7.85
N THR A 19 5.62 -7.71 -6.86
CA THR A 19 5.04 -8.10 -5.58
C THR A 19 4.54 -6.89 -4.79
N ASN A 20 3.65 -7.11 -3.81
CA ASN A 20 3.20 -6.05 -2.93
C ASN A 20 4.38 -5.43 -2.15
N PHE A 21 5.34 -6.27 -1.76
CA PHE A 21 6.55 -5.84 -1.08
C PHE A 21 7.38 -4.87 -1.93
N GLU A 22 7.66 -5.23 -3.18
CA GLU A 22 8.46 -4.40 -4.11
C GLU A 22 7.79 -3.05 -4.38
N ILE A 23 6.47 -3.04 -4.53
CA ILE A 23 5.73 -1.79 -4.74
C ILE A 23 5.81 -0.92 -3.49
N ILE A 24 5.58 -1.49 -2.29
CA ILE A 24 5.69 -0.74 -1.03
C ILE A 24 7.10 -0.16 -0.85
N ASP A 25 8.14 -0.94 -1.12
CA ASP A 25 9.53 -0.47 -1.04
C ASP A 25 9.78 0.70 -2.02
N SER A 26 9.27 0.60 -3.25
CA SER A 26 9.33 1.69 -4.23
C SER A 26 8.59 2.95 -3.75
N LEU A 27 7.41 2.80 -3.15
CA LEU A 27 6.66 3.92 -2.59
C LEU A 27 7.38 4.56 -1.39
N ILE A 28 8.01 3.77 -0.53
CA ILE A 28 8.86 4.26 0.58
C ILE A 28 10.05 5.03 0.04
N ASN A 29 10.73 4.51 -1.00
CA ASN A 29 11.84 5.23 -1.65
C ASN A 29 11.37 6.59 -2.20
N SER A 30 10.21 6.65 -2.86
CA SER A 30 9.64 7.92 -3.35
C SER A 30 9.30 8.91 -2.23
N ILE A 31 8.90 8.42 -1.06
CA ILE A 31 8.68 9.27 0.13
C ILE A 31 10.01 9.79 0.67
N ALA A 32 11.02 8.92 0.78
CA ALA A 32 12.35 9.30 1.26
C ALA A 32 13.01 10.35 0.34
N ASP A 33 12.85 10.21 -0.98
CA ASP A 33 13.32 11.19 -1.96
C ASP A 33 12.56 12.52 -1.84
N GLU A 34 11.26 12.50 -1.51
CA GLU A 34 10.53 13.74 -1.23
C GLU A 34 11.03 14.38 0.07
N ILE A 35 11.21 13.60 1.14
CA ILE A 35 11.76 14.09 2.42
C ILE A 35 13.11 14.77 2.21
N SER A 36 13.96 14.20 1.34
CA SER A 36 15.28 14.77 1.08
C SER A 36 15.28 16.15 0.45
N THR A 37 14.20 16.52 -0.26
CA THR A 37 14.04 17.87 -0.80
C THR A 37 13.82 18.95 0.26
N TYR A 38 13.37 18.56 1.47
CA TYR A 38 13.07 19.49 2.56
C TYR A 38 14.25 19.72 3.52
N ILE A 39 15.14 18.74 3.64
CA ILE A 39 16.25 18.77 4.60
C ILE A 39 17.52 19.18 3.86
N LYS A 40 18.17 20.24 4.35
CA LYS A 40 19.40 20.76 3.73
C LYS A 40 20.66 20.09 4.25
N SER A 41 20.65 19.61 5.49
CA SER A 41 21.78 18.93 6.08
C SER A 41 21.97 17.54 5.48
N GLU A 42 23.21 17.16 5.21
CA GLU A 42 23.59 15.81 4.78
C GLU A 42 23.54 14.80 5.95
N LYS A 43 23.46 15.28 7.19
CA LYS A 43 23.42 14.47 8.41
C LYS A 43 22.06 14.59 9.06
N ILE A 44 21.46 13.44 9.37
CA ILE A 44 20.20 13.42 10.12
C ILE A 44 20.28 12.49 11.32
N LYS A 45 19.71 12.93 12.43
CA LYS A 45 19.42 12.09 13.59
C LYS A 45 18.03 11.47 13.40
N ILE A 46 17.91 10.15 13.54
CA ILE A 46 16.62 9.47 13.47
C ILE A 46 16.08 9.20 14.87
N GLU A 47 14.84 9.63 15.09
CA GLU A 47 14.03 9.21 16.24
C GLU A 47 12.83 8.44 15.68
N SER A 48 12.67 7.17 16.06
CA SER A 48 11.65 6.31 15.46
C SER A 48 10.72 5.74 16.51
N ASN A 49 9.43 5.98 16.32
CA ASN A 49 8.33 5.43 17.10
C ASN A 49 7.61 4.29 16.36
N LEU A 50 8.18 3.83 15.24
CA LEU A 50 7.59 2.77 14.43
C LEU A 50 7.64 1.43 15.16
N GLN A 51 6.51 0.71 15.13
CA GLN A 51 6.38 -0.59 15.79
C GLN A 51 6.98 -1.73 14.94
N ASP A 52 6.84 -1.64 13.62
CA ASP A 52 7.36 -2.64 12.69
C ASP A 52 8.81 -2.33 12.33
N LYS A 53 9.75 -3.11 12.89
CA LYS A 53 11.19 -2.96 12.67
C LYS A 53 11.62 -3.22 11.24
N LEU A 54 10.88 -4.05 10.49
CA LEU A 54 11.22 -4.30 9.10
C LEU A 54 10.89 -3.07 8.26
N VAL A 55 9.70 -2.51 8.44
CA VAL A 55 9.29 -1.26 7.78
C VAL A 55 10.25 -0.13 8.15
N GLU A 56 10.59 0.00 9.43
CA GLU A 56 11.58 0.98 9.90
C GLU A 56 12.91 0.80 9.16
N ASN A 57 13.46 -0.41 9.11
CA ASN A 57 14.71 -0.68 8.40
C ASN A 57 14.63 -0.33 6.91
N ARG A 58 13.47 -0.50 6.26
CA ARG A 58 13.28 -0.09 4.86
C ARG A 58 13.31 1.42 4.70
N ILE A 59 12.59 2.15 5.55
CA ILE A 59 12.62 3.62 5.55
C ILE A 59 14.04 4.14 5.80
N LEU A 60 14.73 3.57 6.80
CA LEU A 60 16.13 3.91 7.10
C LEU A 60 17.05 3.63 5.91
N SER A 61 16.89 2.48 5.26
CA SER A 61 17.67 2.12 4.06
C SER A 61 17.42 3.08 2.90
N SER A 62 16.19 3.57 2.73
CA SER A 62 15.86 4.58 1.73
C SER A 62 16.49 5.93 2.07
N LEU A 63 16.44 6.35 3.33
CA LEU A 63 17.04 7.61 3.79
C LEU A 63 18.58 7.59 3.71
N LEU A 64 19.22 6.44 3.96
CA LEU A 64 20.67 6.26 3.84
C LEU A 64 21.23 6.58 2.44
N LYS A 65 20.40 6.56 1.40
CA LYS A 65 20.80 6.93 0.04
C LYS A 65 21.11 8.43 -0.08
N ASN A 66 20.45 9.25 0.72
CA ASN A 66 20.52 10.71 0.66
C ASN A 66 21.22 11.32 1.89
N PHE A 67 21.35 10.57 2.99
CA PHE A 67 21.83 11.10 4.27
C PHE A 67 22.78 10.16 5.01
N SER A 68 23.64 10.74 5.83
CA SER A 68 24.32 10.04 6.93
C SER A 68 23.40 9.98 8.14
N LEU A 69 23.04 8.77 8.59
CA LEU A 69 22.11 8.56 9.69
C LEU A 69 22.82 8.39 11.03
N PHE A 70 22.28 9.03 12.07
CA PHE A 70 22.75 8.94 13.45
C PHE A 70 21.56 8.59 14.37
N PHE A 71 21.80 7.81 15.42
CA PHE A 71 20.76 7.40 16.38
C PHE A 71 20.98 8.03 17.75
N ASP A 72 22.22 7.99 18.26
CA ASP A 72 22.55 8.43 19.62
C ASP A 72 23.28 9.78 19.64
N ASP A 73 24.44 9.88 18.97
CA ASP A 73 25.24 11.11 18.92
C ASP A 73 24.66 12.09 17.90
N ILE A 74 24.37 13.32 18.32
CA ILE A 74 23.85 14.38 17.45
C ILE A 74 25.03 15.28 17.06
N PRO A 75 25.49 15.25 15.81
CA PRO A 75 26.34 16.33 15.30
C PRO A 75 25.63 17.68 15.45
N ASP A 76 26.34 18.74 15.85
CA ASP A 76 25.75 20.08 16.03
C ASP A 76 25.03 20.62 14.77
N ASP A 77 25.31 20.06 13.59
CA ASP A 77 24.75 20.40 12.29
C ASP A 77 23.67 19.42 11.77
N ALA A 78 23.25 18.44 12.58
CA ALA A 78 22.29 17.42 12.15
C ALA A 78 20.82 17.87 12.29
N SER A 79 20.03 17.60 11.26
CA SER A 79 18.57 17.70 11.35
C SER A 79 18.00 16.49 12.10
N VAL A 80 17.03 16.70 12.99
CA VAL A 80 16.33 15.60 13.68
C VAL A 80 15.11 15.22 12.87
N VAL A 81 15.04 13.97 12.41
CA VAL A 81 13.91 13.39 11.69
C VAL A 81 13.20 12.39 12.59
N ARG A 82 11.90 12.61 12.82
CA ARG A 82 11.05 11.72 13.60
C ARG A 82 10.14 10.91 12.69
N LEU A 83 10.22 9.59 12.82
CA LEU A 83 9.33 8.63 12.16
C LEU A 83 8.25 8.22 13.15
N ASP A 84 7.04 8.76 12.98
CA ASP A 84 6.01 8.70 14.02
C ASP A 84 4.99 7.59 13.77
N ALA A 85 4.54 7.40 12.53
CA ALA A 85 3.60 6.34 12.17
C ALA A 85 3.77 5.88 10.73
N PHE A 86 3.54 4.59 10.48
CA PHE A 86 3.48 4.02 9.15
C PHE A 86 2.21 3.21 8.98
N SER A 87 1.61 3.30 7.80
CA SER A 87 0.52 2.41 7.39
C SER A 87 0.64 2.04 5.92
N SER A 88 0.33 0.79 5.60
CA SER A 88 0.10 0.33 4.24
C SER A 88 -1.34 -0.18 4.12
N LYS A 89 -1.94 0.01 2.95
CA LYS A 89 -3.28 -0.47 2.65
C LYS A 89 -3.31 -1.00 1.23
N ILE A 90 -3.69 -2.27 1.09
CA ILE A 90 -3.80 -2.94 -0.20
C ILE A 90 -5.26 -3.35 -0.40
N ASN A 91 -5.87 -2.90 -1.49
CA ASN A 91 -7.23 -3.27 -1.85
C ASN A 91 -7.24 -3.99 -3.20
N TYR A 92 -7.85 -5.16 -3.22
CA TYR A 92 -8.14 -5.92 -4.43
C TYR A 92 -9.57 -5.66 -4.85
N ILE A 93 -9.77 -5.02 -5.99
CA ILE A 93 -11.07 -4.63 -6.51
C ILE A 93 -11.36 -5.48 -7.75
N PRO A 94 -12.28 -6.46 -7.67
CA PRO A 94 -12.67 -7.25 -8.82
C PRO A 94 -13.27 -6.35 -9.91
N GLN A 95 -12.79 -6.51 -11.14
CA GLN A 95 -13.28 -5.79 -12.32
C GLN A 95 -13.91 -6.81 -13.27
N SER A 96 -15.24 -6.81 -13.38
CA SER A 96 -15.94 -7.66 -14.35
C SER A 96 -15.90 -6.99 -15.73
N LYS A 97 -15.15 -7.58 -16.67
CA LYS A 97 -15.10 -7.11 -18.06
C LYS A 97 -16.13 -7.86 -18.93
N GLY A 98 -17.36 -8.04 -18.47
CA GLY A 98 -18.44 -8.67 -19.24
C GLY A 98 -18.25 -10.18 -19.49
N LEU A 99 -19.22 -10.80 -20.16
CA LEU A 99 -19.44 -12.26 -20.19
C LEU A 99 -18.32 -13.10 -20.86
N PHE A 100 -17.37 -12.48 -21.55
CA PHE A 100 -16.32 -13.17 -22.33
C PHE A 100 -14.89 -12.69 -22.06
N LYS A 101 -14.66 -11.78 -21.12
CA LYS A 101 -13.29 -11.37 -20.74
C LYS A 101 -12.98 -11.89 -19.35
N GLY A 102 -11.81 -12.49 -19.19
CA GLY A 102 -11.35 -13.05 -17.92
C GLY A 102 -11.45 -12.04 -16.77
N LEU A 103 -11.67 -12.56 -15.56
CA LEU A 103 -11.72 -11.75 -14.35
C LEU A 103 -10.37 -11.04 -14.17
N THR A 104 -10.38 -9.72 -14.09
CA THR A 104 -9.19 -8.91 -13.77
C THR A 104 -9.41 -8.28 -12.41
N ILE A 105 -8.35 -8.12 -11.63
CA ILE A 105 -8.41 -7.43 -10.34
C ILE A 105 -7.59 -6.16 -10.45
N ARG A 106 -8.21 -5.03 -10.11
CA ARG A 106 -7.48 -3.80 -9.87
C ARG A 106 -6.90 -3.86 -8.47
N ARG A 107 -5.57 -3.90 -8.37
CA ARG A 107 -4.86 -3.82 -7.09
C ARG A 107 -4.49 -2.36 -6.85
N ASN A 108 -4.92 -1.82 -5.72
CA ASN A 108 -4.54 -0.48 -5.26
C ASN A 108 -3.70 -0.61 -4.00
N ILE A 109 -2.48 -0.08 -4.02
CA ILE A 109 -1.55 -0.06 -2.89
C ILE A 109 -1.35 1.39 -2.46
N GLU A 110 -1.57 1.66 -1.18
CA GLU A 110 -1.39 2.95 -0.55
C GLU A 110 -0.39 2.81 0.59
N VAL A 111 0.56 3.74 0.68
CA VAL A 111 1.52 3.87 1.78
C VAL A 111 1.38 5.28 2.35
N ASN A 112 1.30 5.37 3.67
CA ASN A 112 1.35 6.62 4.39
C ASN A 112 2.42 6.56 5.49
N LEU A 113 3.32 7.55 5.50
CA LEU A 113 4.32 7.77 6.52
C LEU A 113 4.08 9.14 7.17
N TYR A 114 3.77 9.14 8.46
CA TYR A 114 3.76 10.37 9.26
C TYR A 114 5.16 10.64 9.79
N CYS A 115 5.72 11.78 9.40
CA CYS A 115 7.09 12.16 9.69
C CYS A 115 7.18 13.65 9.99
N SER A 116 8.10 14.01 10.88
CA SER A 116 8.49 15.40 11.13
C SER A 116 9.99 15.60 11.08
N ALA A 117 10.43 16.80 10.77
CA ALA A 117 11.84 17.18 10.80
C ALA A 117 12.04 18.53 11.49
N VAL A 118 13.10 18.63 12.29
CA VAL A 118 13.49 19.83 13.03
C VAL A 118 14.96 20.12 12.76
N GLU A 119 15.26 21.38 12.42
CA GLU A 119 16.62 21.86 12.20
C GLU A 119 16.81 23.15 13.01
N ASN A 120 17.86 23.22 13.84
CA ASN A 120 18.17 24.39 14.67
C ASN A 120 16.97 24.91 15.50
N GLY A 121 16.18 23.99 16.06
CA GLY A 121 14.99 24.30 16.86
C GLY A 121 13.77 24.77 16.06
N LYS A 122 13.82 24.76 14.72
CA LYS A 122 12.69 25.10 13.85
C LYS A 122 12.15 23.84 13.18
N VAL A 123 10.83 23.70 13.18
CA VAL A 123 10.16 22.64 12.43
C VAL A 123 10.27 22.94 10.93
N LEU A 124 10.93 22.05 10.19
CA LEU A 124 10.97 22.10 8.72
C LEU A 124 9.64 21.61 8.14
N PHE A 125 9.15 20.47 8.64
CA PHE A 125 7.83 19.94 8.32
C PHE A 125 7.32 19.01 9.43
N SER A 126 6.02 18.79 9.45
CA SER A 126 5.34 17.73 10.21
C SER A 126 4.02 17.43 9.49
N ARG A 127 3.96 16.29 8.79
CA ARG A 127 2.82 15.95 7.92
C ARG A 127 2.83 14.47 7.52
N ASP A 128 1.73 14.05 6.93
CA ASP A 128 1.59 12.76 6.26
C ASP A 128 2.18 12.81 4.84
N PHE A 129 3.05 11.83 4.54
CA PHE A 129 3.54 11.58 3.19
C PHE A 129 2.81 10.38 2.62
N LYS A 130 1.90 10.65 1.68
CA LYS A 130 1.07 9.65 1.04
C LYS A 130 1.58 9.31 -0.35
N ARG A 131 1.60 8.02 -0.68
CA ARG A 131 1.82 7.50 -2.04
C ARG A 131 0.82 6.41 -2.37
N GLU A 132 0.44 6.38 -3.64
CA GLU A 132 -0.50 5.41 -4.17
C GLU A 132 0.06 4.81 -5.46
N TYR A 133 -0.18 3.53 -5.65
CA TYR A 133 0.07 2.80 -6.87
C TYR A 133 -1.14 1.95 -7.21
N PHE A 134 -1.42 1.79 -8.50
CA PHE A 134 -2.41 0.82 -8.94
C PHE A 134 -1.99 0.13 -10.22
N ASP A 135 -2.39 -1.13 -10.33
CA ASP A 135 -2.24 -1.93 -11.52
C ASP A 135 -3.38 -2.95 -11.64
N TYR A 136 -3.28 -3.78 -12.68
CA TYR A 136 -4.23 -4.85 -12.95
C TYR A 136 -3.49 -6.18 -12.93
N ILE A 137 -3.95 -7.07 -12.07
CA ILE A 137 -3.39 -8.41 -11.88
C ILE A 137 -4.45 -9.46 -12.17
N LYS A 138 -4.01 -10.71 -12.35
CA LYS A 138 -4.95 -11.83 -12.41
C LYS A 138 -5.30 -12.35 -11.02
N PRO A 139 -6.49 -12.94 -10.82
CA PRO A 139 -6.91 -13.46 -9.52
C PRO A 139 -6.01 -14.54 -8.93
N ASP A 140 -5.45 -15.40 -9.77
CA ASP A 140 -4.55 -16.49 -9.42
C ASP A 140 -3.18 -16.01 -8.94
N GLU A 141 -2.76 -14.81 -9.32
CA GLU A 141 -1.45 -14.25 -8.95
C GLU A 141 -1.42 -13.68 -7.52
N ILE A 142 -2.58 -13.44 -6.87
CA ILE A 142 -2.62 -12.73 -5.57
C ILE A 142 -1.76 -13.41 -4.51
N GLN A 143 -1.84 -14.74 -4.40
CA GLN A 143 -1.11 -15.49 -3.38
C GLN A 143 0.41 -15.37 -3.57
N ASP A 144 0.88 -15.24 -4.80
CA ASP A 144 2.31 -15.09 -5.11
C ASP A 144 2.80 -13.64 -4.93
N LEU A 145 1.88 -12.67 -4.86
CA LEU A 145 2.18 -11.25 -4.70
C LEU A 145 2.20 -10.80 -3.24
N GLU A 146 1.61 -11.59 -2.34
CA GLU A 146 1.63 -11.40 -0.88
C GLU A 146 2.77 -12.20 -0.25
N ASP A 147 3.51 -11.61 0.69
CA ASP A 147 4.49 -12.35 1.48
C ASP A 147 3.86 -12.79 2.80
N GLU A 148 3.74 -14.09 3.02
CA GLU A 148 3.14 -14.69 4.23
C GLU A 148 3.80 -14.21 5.53
N ASN A 149 5.09 -13.85 5.48
CA ASN A 149 5.83 -13.40 6.66
C ASN A 149 5.52 -11.94 7.03
N PHE A 150 4.97 -11.15 6.10
CA PHE A 150 4.84 -9.71 6.23
C PHE A 150 3.38 -9.26 6.15
N LYS A 151 2.76 -8.99 7.30
CA LYS A 151 1.35 -8.57 7.37
C LYS A 151 1.06 -7.29 6.57
N PHE A 152 2.02 -6.37 6.46
CA PHE A 152 1.85 -5.12 5.72
C PHE A 152 1.79 -5.32 4.19
N THR A 153 2.14 -6.51 3.68
CA THR A 153 1.99 -6.87 2.26
C THR A 153 0.66 -7.54 1.95
N HIS A 154 -0.20 -7.79 2.94
CA HIS A 154 -1.49 -8.45 2.72
C HIS A 154 -2.58 -7.43 2.42
N GLY A 155 -3.39 -7.73 1.42
CA GLY A 155 -4.53 -6.92 1.02
C GLY A 155 -5.86 -7.51 1.42
N LYS A 156 -6.90 -6.74 1.11
CA LYS A 156 -8.28 -7.16 1.30
C LYS A 156 -9.08 -6.97 0.03
N PHE A 157 -10.00 -7.88 -0.22
CA PHE A 157 -10.99 -7.70 -1.28
C PHE A 157 -11.96 -6.59 -0.89
N VAL A 158 -12.13 -5.63 -1.78
CA VAL A 158 -13.07 -4.52 -1.62
C VAL A 158 -13.97 -4.51 -2.85
N ARG A 159 -15.29 -4.48 -2.61
CA ARG A 159 -16.27 -4.30 -3.68
C ARG A 159 -16.27 -2.83 -4.12
N GLU A 160 -16.52 -2.58 -5.40
CA GLU A 160 -16.56 -1.21 -5.93
C GLU A 160 -17.60 -0.30 -5.25
N ASN A 161 -18.69 -0.85 -4.70
CA ASN A 161 -19.81 -0.06 -4.17
C ASN A 161 -20.19 -0.39 -2.71
N PRO A 162 -19.36 -0.01 -1.71
CA PRO A 162 -19.68 -0.23 -0.29
C PRO A 162 -20.92 0.52 0.20
N ILE A 163 -21.35 1.58 -0.52
CA ILE A 163 -22.54 2.36 -0.16
C ILE A 163 -23.82 1.61 -0.54
N LEU A 164 -23.86 0.95 -1.70
CA LEU A 164 -25.01 0.14 -2.10
C LEU A 164 -25.19 -1.05 -1.18
N ASP A 165 -24.09 -1.69 -0.76
CA ASP A 165 -24.13 -2.82 0.18
C ASP A 165 -24.75 -2.40 1.52
N LYS A 166 -24.38 -1.23 2.08
CA LYS A 166 -24.99 -0.71 3.32
C LYS A 166 -26.49 -0.40 3.18
N ILE A 167 -26.93 0.10 2.02
CA ILE A 167 -28.34 0.38 1.76
C ILE A 167 -29.14 -0.92 1.68
N ILE A 168 -28.61 -1.92 0.96
CA ILE A 168 -29.25 -3.24 0.83
C ILE A 168 -29.31 -3.95 2.18
N GLU A 169 -28.22 -3.92 2.95
CA GLU A 169 -28.17 -4.51 4.29
C GLU A 169 -29.21 -3.85 5.22
N GLY A 170 -29.31 -2.52 5.20
CA GLY A 170 -30.35 -1.80 5.94
C GLY A 170 -31.78 -2.19 5.52
N LEU A 171 -32.01 -2.38 4.22
CA LEU A 171 -33.31 -2.80 3.68
C LEU A 171 -33.68 -4.23 4.13
N ILE A 172 -32.71 -5.15 4.12
CA ILE A 172 -32.90 -6.54 4.57
C ILE A 172 -33.25 -6.57 6.06
N ILE A 173 -32.55 -5.79 6.89
CA ILE A 173 -32.81 -5.72 8.32
C ILE A 173 -34.22 -5.17 8.58
N ALA A 174 -34.58 -4.04 7.96
CA ALA A 174 -35.89 -3.43 8.13
C ALA A 174 -37.03 -4.35 7.67
N SER A 175 -36.89 -5.00 6.52
CA SER A 175 -37.89 -5.95 6.02
C SER A 175 -38.01 -7.19 6.90
N SER A 176 -36.89 -7.73 7.39
CA SER A 176 -36.88 -8.89 8.28
C SER A 176 -37.57 -8.60 9.62
N ILE A 177 -37.32 -7.42 10.20
CA ILE A 177 -38.02 -6.96 11.43
C ILE A 177 -39.52 -6.82 11.16
N GLY A 178 -39.90 -6.19 10.04
CA GLY A 178 -41.30 -6.03 9.65
C GLY A 178 -42.03 -7.37 9.47
N ILE A 179 -41.40 -8.33 8.79
CA ILE A 179 -41.94 -9.69 8.60
C ILE A 179 -42.05 -10.41 9.95
N ALA A 180 -41.02 -10.32 10.79
CA ALA A 180 -41.04 -10.94 12.12
C ALA A 180 -42.18 -10.41 12.97
N ILE A 181 -42.36 -9.08 13.02
CA ILE A 181 -43.49 -8.43 13.72
C ILE A 181 -44.81 -8.91 13.12
N TYR A 182 -44.95 -8.86 11.79
CA TYR A 182 -46.17 -9.31 11.12
C TYR A 182 -46.52 -10.75 11.47
N LEU A 183 -45.57 -11.68 11.37
CA LEU A 183 -45.78 -13.09 11.72
C LEU A 183 -46.15 -13.27 13.19
N LEU A 184 -45.55 -12.50 14.10
CA LEU A 184 -45.80 -12.58 15.54
C LEU A 184 -47.24 -12.17 15.91
N PHE A 185 -47.84 -11.24 15.15
CA PHE A 185 -49.22 -10.80 15.34
C PHE A 185 -50.24 -11.53 14.45
N ALA A 186 -49.84 -11.98 13.26
CA ALA A 186 -50.72 -12.66 12.31
C ALA A 186 -50.98 -14.12 12.70
N VAL A 187 -50.00 -14.82 13.28
CA VAL A 187 -50.14 -16.23 13.71
C VAL A 187 -50.88 -16.36 15.05
N ARG A 188 -51.10 -15.24 15.78
CA ARG A 188 -51.87 -15.20 17.03
C ARG A 188 -53.38 -14.90 16.83
N LYS A 189 -53.86 -14.84 15.58
CA LYS A 189 -55.29 -14.83 15.25
C LYS A 189 -55.72 -16.21 14.76
#